data_AF-A0A924V161-F1
#
_entry.id   AF-A0A924V161-F1
#
_cell.length_a   1.000
_cell.length_b   1.000
_cell.length_c   1.000
_cell.angle_alpha   90.00
_cell.angle_beta   90.00
_cell.angle_gamma   90.00
#
_symmetry.space_group_name_H-M   'P 1'
#
loop_
_entity.id
_entity.type
_entity.pdbx_description
1 polymer ?
#
loop_
_entity_poly.entity_id
_entity_poly.type
_entity_poly.pdbx_seq_one_letter_code
_entity_poly.pdbx_strand_id
1 'polypeptide(L)'
;MSKVKTIYVCQHCGTNHPKWSGQCSDCGEWNCLVEAKPEPSVNHRARSMGNNAGYAGQAATVTRLDQITVNQESRLTTGISEFDRVLGGGVVNGSVVLIGGDPGIGKSTILLQTAAHMAQGEKALYVTGEESLSQVAMRAKRLELPTDQLKVMAETSVETICATLSAEKPAVAVLDSIQTLYTETLQSAPGGVSQ
;
A
#
# COMPACT_ATOMS: atom_id res chain seq x y z
N MET A 1 -7.94 24.33 32.89
CA MET A 1 -8.39 22.96 32.54
C MET A 1 -9.49 23.08 31.50
N SER A 2 -9.21 22.76 30.24
CA SER A 2 -10.15 22.91 29.12
C SER A 2 -11.23 21.82 29.20
N LYS A 3 -12.50 22.24 29.32
CA LYS A 3 -13.66 21.34 29.30
C LYS A 3 -13.64 20.53 28.00
N VAL A 4 -13.60 19.19 28.10
CA VAL A 4 -13.74 18.29 26.96
C VAL A 4 -15.15 18.50 26.40
N LYS A 5 -15.24 18.91 25.13
CA LYS A 5 -16.50 19.20 24.46
C LYS A 5 -17.05 17.89 23.92
N THR A 6 -18.07 17.33 24.55
CA THR A 6 -18.75 16.11 24.08
C THR A 6 -19.35 16.33 22.70
N ILE A 7 -19.18 15.38 21.77
CA ILE A 7 -19.75 15.38 20.42
C ILE A 7 -20.59 14.10 20.26
N TYR A 8 -21.66 14.17 19.47
CA TYR A 8 -22.51 13.03 19.14
C TYR A 8 -22.37 12.71 17.66
N VAL A 9 -22.18 11.44 17.29
CA VAL A 9 -22.01 11.01 15.91
C VAL A 9 -23.21 10.16 15.51
N CYS A 10 -23.79 10.44 14.35
CA CYS A 10 -24.84 9.61 13.79
C CYS A 10 -24.25 8.30 13.26
N GLN A 11 -24.67 7.16 13.80
CA GLN A 11 -24.24 5.84 13.32
C GLN A 11 -24.74 5.49 11.92
N HIS A 12 -25.72 6.23 11.39
CA HIS A 12 -26.27 6.00 10.06
C HIS A 12 -25.58 6.83 8.97
N CYS A 13 -25.36 8.13 9.20
CA CYS A 13 -24.78 9.04 8.20
C CYS A 13 -23.40 9.61 8.55
N GLY A 14 -22.90 9.36 9.77
CA GLY A 14 -21.58 9.84 10.22
C GLY A 14 -21.52 11.32 10.62
N THR A 15 -22.62 12.07 10.52
CA THR A 15 -22.64 13.50 10.86
C THR A 15 -22.39 13.74 12.35
N ASN A 16 -21.60 14.77 12.64
CA ASN A 16 -21.28 15.23 13.99
C ASN A 16 -22.30 16.27 14.47
N HIS A 17 -22.84 16.07 15.66
CA HIS A 17 -23.79 16.95 16.32
C HIS A 17 -23.24 17.43 17.67
N PRO A 18 -23.40 18.71 18.02
CA PRO A 18 -22.88 19.29 19.27
C PRO A 18 -23.72 18.95 20.51
N LYS A 19 -24.92 18.39 20.33
CA LYS A 19 -25.85 17.99 21.39
C LYS A 19 -26.60 16.75 20.95
N TRP A 20 -27.03 15.93 21.92
CA TRP A 20 -27.90 14.80 21.63
C TRP A 20 -29.31 15.30 21.29
N SER A 21 -29.88 14.71 20.26
CA SER A 21 -31.30 14.76 19.93
C SER A 21 -31.73 13.35 19.56
N GLY A 22 -32.92 12.93 20.00
CA GLY A 22 -33.44 11.60 19.69
C GLY A 22 -33.57 11.31 18.18
N GLN A 23 -33.44 12.32 17.33
CA GLN A 23 -33.43 12.24 15.88
C GLN A 23 -32.20 12.96 15.30
N CYS A 24 -31.57 12.39 14.28
CA CYS A 24 -30.52 13.05 13.50
C CYS A 24 -31.12 14.13 12.59
N SER A 25 -30.60 15.36 12.67
CA SER A 25 -31.08 16.49 11.86
C SER A 25 -30.79 16.37 10.36
N ASP A 26 -29.85 15.49 9.97
CA ASP A 26 -29.35 15.40 8.60
C ASP A 26 -29.96 14.22 7.85
N CYS A 27 -30.04 13.04 8.48
CA CYS A 27 -30.64 11.86 7.86
C CYS A 27 -32.04 11.52 8.37
N GLY A 28 -32.55 12.23 9.40
CA GLY A 28 -33.90 12.03 9.94
C GLY A 28 -34.09 10.77 10.79
N GLU A 29 -33.04 9.97 10.98
CA GLU A 29 -33.12 8.69 11.68
C GLU A 29 -33.21 8.87 13.20
N TRP A 30 -33.98 8.02 13.86
CA TRP A 30 -34.19 8.08 15.32
C TRP A 30 -33.21 7.19 16.06
N ASN A 31 -32.84 7.59 17.28
CA ASN A 31 -31.97 6.85 18.21
C ASN A 31 -30.60 6.42 17.65
N CYS A 32 -30.12 7.09 16.59
CA CYS A 32 -28.87 6.76 15.91
C CYS A 32 -27.67 7.61 16.37
N LEU A 33 -27.88 8.62 17.23
CA LEU A 33 -26.81 9.49 17.74
C LEU A 33 -26.13 8.87 18.96
N VAL A 34 -24.84 8.57 18.82
CA VAL A 34 -24.01 8.04 19.92
C VAL A 34 -22.97 9.05 20.38
N GLU A 35 -22.71 9.09 21.68
CA GLU A 35 -21.69 9.95 22.25
C GLU A 35 -20.31 9.47 21.80
N ALA A 36 -19.59 10.32 21.08
CA ALA A 36 -18.18 10.11 20.76
C ALA A 36 -17.33 11.04 21.61
N LYS A 37 -16.31 10.47 22.23
CA LYS A 37 -15.21 11.28 22.73
C LYS A 37 -14.55 11.91 21.50
N PRO A 38 -14.33 13.23 21.46
CA PRO A 38 -13.44 13.79 20.45
C PRO A 38 -12.14 13.00 20.55
N GLU A 39 -11.73 12.35 19.47
CA GLU A 39 -10.35 11.89 19.39
C GLU A 39 -9.46 13.08 19.75
N PRO A 40 -8.40 12.88 20.56
CA PRO A 40 -7.48 13.96 20.84
C PRO A 40 -7.11 14.53 19.49
N SER A 41 -7.44 15.81 19.26
CA SER A 41 -7.02 16.52 18.06
C SER A 41 -5.53 16.26 17.99
N VAL A 42 -5.11 15.43 17.03
CA VAL A 42 -3.71 15.28 16.73
C VAL A 42 -3.38 16.65 16.20
N ASN A 43 -2.91 17.51 17.10
CA ASN A 43 -2.27 18.73 16.76
C ASN A 43 -1.03 18.26 16.01
N HIS A 44 -1.18 18.02 14.70
CA HIS A 44 -0.19 18.46 13.74
C HIS A 44 -0.15 19.99 13.83
N ARG A 45 0.26 20.50 15.01
CA ARG A 45 1.17 21.62 15.03
C ARG A 45 2.34 21.09 14.22
N ALA A 46 2.29 21.37 12.92
CA ALA A 46 3.49 21.54 12.14
C ALA A 46 4.38 22.36 13.06
N ARG A 47 5.38 21.70 13.66
CA ARG A 47 6.50 22.43 14.20
C ARG A 47 6.90 23.28 13.02
N SER A 48 6.75 24.59 13.16
CA SER A 48 7.48 25.56 12.37
C SER A 48 8.97 25.32 12.64
N MET A 49 9.48 24.18 12.18
CA MET A 49 10.86 23.99 11.88
C MET A 49 10.99 24.76 10.57
N GLY A 50 11.70 25.88 10.61
CA GLY A 50 12.03 26.63 9.42
C GLY A 50 12.69 25.70 8.41
N ASN A 51 11.91 25.24 7.45
CA ASN A 51 12.31 24.87 6.11
C ASN A 51 11.02 24.67 5.32
N ASN A 52 10.67 25.72 4.59
CA ASN A 52 9.65 25.75 3.56
C ASN A 52 10.11 24.91 2.36
N ALA A 53 10.45 23.65 2.60
CA ALA A 53 10.81 22.69 1.60
C ALA A 53 9.51 22.01 1.17
N GLY A 54 9.00 22.35 -0.01
CA GLY A 54 7.92 21.58 -0.62
C GLY A 54 8.33 20.11 -0.85
N TYR A 55 7.44 19.35 -1.47
CA TYR A 55 7.76 17.97 -1.90
C TYR A 55 9.08 17.96 -2.69
N ALA A 56 10.00 17.07 -2.32
CA ALA A 56 11.37 16.99 -2.86
C ALA A 56 12.27 18.23 -2.68
N GLY A 57 12.01 19.09 -1.67
CA GLY A 57 12.90 20.20 -1.34
C GLY A 57 12.77 21.43 -2.24
N GLN A 58 11.79 21.46 -3.15
CA GLN A 58 11.56 22.59 -4.04
C GLN A 58 10.52 23.56 -3.48
N ALA A 59 10.75 24.86 -3.68
CA ALA A 59 9.73 25.87 -3.43
C ALA A 59 8.56 25.66 -4.40
N ALA A 60 7.35 25.54 -3.87
CA ALA A 60 6.14 25.30 -4.66
C ALA A 60 5.78 26.55 -5.50
N THR A 61 6.39 26.66 -6.68
CA THR A 61 6.08 27.71 -7.67
C THR A 61 5.44 27.08 -8.89
N VAL A 62 4.39 27.72 -9.41
CA VAL A 62 3.74 27.29 -10.65
C VAL A 62 4.73 27.46 -11.79
N THR A 63 5.15 26.34 -12.37
CA THR A 63 6.15 26.29 -13.45
C THR A 63 5.53 25.55 -14.64
N ARG A 64 5.93 25.93 -15.86
CA ARG A 64 5.48 25.20 -17.06
C ARG A 64 6.17 23.85 -17.14
N LEU A 65 5.47 22.82 -17.62
CA LEU A 65 6.00 21.46 -17.69
C LEU A 65 7.28 21.34 -18.56
N ASP A 66 7.39 22.15 -19.61
CA ASP A 66 8.57 22.21 -20.50
C ASP A 66 9.83 22.79 -19.85
N GLN A 67 9.70 23.37 -18.66
CA GLN A 67 10.80 23.94 -17.88
C GLN A 67 11.27 22.99 -16.77
N ILE A 68 10.66 21.81 -16.63
CA ILE A 68 11.04 20.81 -15.63
C ILE A 68 12.15 19.94 -16.21
N THR A 69 13.31 19.93 -15.55
CA THR A 69 14.41 19.01 -15.88
C THR A 69 14.00 17.59 -15.56
N VAL A 70 13.96 16.72 -16.57
CA VAL A 70 13.72 15.29 -16.40
C VAL A 70 15.06 14.58 -16.19
N ASN A 71 15.29 14.07 -14.99
CA ASN A 71 16.42 13.17 -14.74
C ASN A 71 16.03 11.75 -15.13
N GLN A 72 16.93 11.02 -15.80
CA GLN A 72 16.71 9.60 -16.08
C GLN A 72 16.82 8.81 -14.79
N GLU A 73 15.70 8.22 -14.36
CA GLU A 73 15.67 7.29 -13.23
C GLU A 73 16.24 5.94 -13.64
N SER A 74 16.98 5.30 -12.72
CA SER A 74 17.48 3.94 -12.91
C SER A 74 16.32 2.95 -12.93
N ARG A 75 16.32 2.05 -13.92
CA ARG A 75 15.29 1.03 -14.10
C ARG A 75 15.90 -0.37 -14.08
N LEU A 76 15.16 -1.31 -13.51
CA LEU A 76 15.44 -2.74 -13.55
C LEU A 76 14.57 -3.39 -14.63
N THR A 77 15.17 -4.15 -15.55
CA THR A 77 14.41 -4.96 -16.50
C THR A 77 13.71 -6.10 -15.76
N THR A 78 12.47 -6.39 -16.16
CA THR A 78 11.69 -7.51 -15.64
C THR A 78 12.08 -8.85 -16.30
N GLY A 79 12.85 -8.80 -17.40
CA GLY A 79 13.10 -9.95 -18.27
C GLY A 79 11.92 -10.30 -19.21
N ILE A 80 10.82 -9.55 -19.15
CA ILE A 80 9.64 -9.73 -20.01
C ILE A 80 9.44 -8.45 -20.85
N SER A 81 9.75 -8.52 -22.14
CA SER A 81 9.83 -7.34 -23.02
C SER A 81 8.54 -6.51 -23.08
N GLU A 82 7.37 -7.15 -23.20
CA GLU A 82 6.10 -6.43 -23.23
C GLU A 82 5.73 -5.83 -21.87
N PHE A 83 6.18 -6.46 -20.77
CA PHE A 83 5.95 -5.89 -19.45
C PHE A 83 6.86 -4.69 -19.20
N ASP A 84 8.14 -4.78 -19.59
CA ASP A 84 9.06 -3.63 -19.59
C ASP A 84 8.50 -2.48 -20.43
N ARG A 85 7.93 -2.76 -21.60
CA ARG A 85 7.27 -1.75 -22.44
C ARG A 85 6.12 -1.04 -21.72
N VAL A 86 5.27 -1.79 -21.03
CA VAL A 86 4.16 -1.22 -20.22
C VAL A 86 4.70 -0.35 -19.08
N LEU A 87 5.80 -0.76 -18.45
CA LEU A 87 6.45 -0.01 -17.37
C LEU A 87 7.30 1.18 -17.86
N GLY A 88 7.42 1.40 -19.18
CA GLY A 88 8.24 2.47 -19.76
C GLY A 88 9.74 2.17 -19.74
N GLY A 89 10.11 0.91 -19.93
CA GLY A 89 11.49 0.42 -19.99
C GLY A 89 11.94 -0.40 -18.78
N GLY A 90 11.02 -0.79 -17.89
CA GLY A 90 11.30 -1.56 -16.68
C GLY A 90 10.90 -0.86 -15.39
N VAL A 91 11.09 -1.55 -14.26
CA VAL A 91 10.70 -1.10 -12.92
C VAL A 91 11.63 0.02 -12.46
N VAL A 92 11.07 1.18 -12.10
CA VAL A 92 11.83 2.32 -11.56
C VAL A 92 12.29 2.01 -10.12
N ASN A 93 13.55 2.32 -9.81
CA ASN A 93 14.07 2.18 -8.45
C ASN A 93 13.30 3.04 -7.44
N GLY A 94 12.86 2.44 -6.33
CA GLY A 94 12.09 3.14 -5.30
C GLY A 94 10.62 3.40 -5.65
N SER A 95 10.13 2.85 -6.76
CA SER A 95 8.72 2.92 -7.14
C SER A 95 7.89 1.78 -6.53
N VAL A 96 6.57 1.95 -6.56
CA VAL A 96 5.59 0.90 -6.25
C VAL A 96 4.72 0.70 -7.48
N VAL A 97 4.58 -0.55 -7.93
CA VAL A 97 3.75 -0.92 -9.08
C VAL A 97 2.58 -1.78 -8.59
N LEU A 98 1.35 -1.33 -8.87
CA LEU A 98 0.15 -2.09 -8.57
C LEU A 98 -0.35 -2.81 -9.83
N ILE A 99 -0.51 -4.14 -9.75
CA ILE A 99 -1.10 -4.94 -10.83
C ILE A 99 -2.54 -5.31 -10.44
N GLY A 100 -3.50 -4.64 -11.08
CA GLY A 100 -4.93 -4.93 -10.95
C GLY A 100 -5.44 -5.87 -12.04
N GLY A 101 -6.57 -6.53 -11.77
CA GLY A 101 -7.26 -7.37 -12.74
C GLY A 101 -8.14 -8.42 -12.06
N ASP A 102 -9.05 -9.02 -12.83
CA ASP A 102 -10.01 -9.99 -12.31
C ASP A 102 -9.33 -11.23 -11.69
N PRO A 103 -9.97 -11.91 -10.73
CA PRO A 103 -9.52 -13.21 -10.25
C PRO A 103 -9.32 -14.18 -11.42
N GLY A 104 -8.20 -14.93 -11.42
CA GLY A 104 -7.90 -15.90 -12.48
C GLY A 104 -7.31 -15.34 -13.78
N ILE A 105 -7.20 -14.02 -13.97
CA ILE A 105 -6.62 -13.43 -15.20
C ILE A 105 -5.11 -13.68 -15.35
N GLY A 106 -4.44 -14.19 -14.31
CA GLY A 106 -3.02 -14.56 -14.35
C GLY A 106 -2.05 -13.59 -13.67
N LYS A 107 -2.51 -12.69 -12.78
CA LYS A 107 -1.67 -11.73 -12.03
C LYS A 107 -0.49 -12.41 -11.31
N SER A 108 -0.77 -13.41 -10.48
CA SER A 108 0.25 -14.17 -9.76
C SER A 108 1.19 -14.92 -10.72
N THR A 109 0.70 -15.31 -11.91
CA THR A 109 1.54 -15.99 -12.91
C THR A 109 2.57 -15.04 -13.49
N ILE A 110 2.16 -13.85 -13.94
CA ILE A 110 3.09 -12.85 -14.49
C ILE A 110 4.03 -12.31 -13.41
N LEU A 111 3.55 -12.15 -12.18
CA LEU A 111 4.38 -11.75 -11.04
C LEU A 111 5.45 -12.79 -10.69
N LEU A 112 5.09 -14.08 -10.66
CA LEU A 112 6.05 -15.16 -10.39
C LEU A 112 7.10 -15.28 -11.49
N GLN A 113 6.69 -15.15 -12.77
CA GLN A 113 7.60 -15.11 -13.92
C GLN A 113 8.57 -13.94 -13.81
N THR A 114 8.05 -12.73 -13.54
CA THR A 114 8.85 -11.51 -13.38
C THR A 114 9.86 -11.66 -12.26
N ALA A 115 9.43 -12.11 -11.07
CA ALA A 115 10.31 -12.29 -9.93
C ALA A 115 11.42 -13.31 -10.21
N ALA A 116 11.08 -14.45 -10.85
CA ALA A 116 12.06 -15.48 -11.21
C ALA A 116 13.09 -14.97 -12.21
N HIS A 117 12.68 -14.22 -13.23
CA HIS A 117 13.61 -13.62 -14.20
C HIS A 117 14.49 -12.53 -13.58
N MET A 118 13.91 -11.63 -12.78
CA MET A 118 14.68 -10.60 -12.09
C MET A 118 15.68 -11.19 -11.09
N ALA A 119 15.35 -12.31 -10.45
CA ALA A 119 16.25 -13.02 -9.53
C ALA A 119 17.59 -13.44 -10.15
N GLN A 120 17.66 -13.54 -11.49
CA GLN A 120 18.88 -13.94 -12.20
C GLN A 120 19.93 -12.81 -12.27
N GLY A 121 19.52 -11.56 -12.12
CA GLY A 121 20.42 -10.40 -12.08
C GLY A 121 20.39 -9.63 -10.77
N GLU A 122 19.29 -9.73 -10.03
CA GLU A 122 18.99 -8.90 -8.87
C GLU A 122 18.56 -9.75 -7.67
N LYS A 123 18.73 -9.22 -6.45
CA LYS A 123 18.14 -9.86 -5.26
C LYS A 123 16.63 -9.66 -5.27
N ALA A 124 15.88 -10.71 -5.62
CA ALA A 124 14.42 -10.70 -5.64
C ALA A 124 13.82 -11.50 -4.47
N LEU A 125 12.72 -10.99 -3.91
CA LEU A 125 11.90 -11.67 -2.90
C LEU A 125 10.45 -11.75 -3.36
N TYR A 126 9.88 -12.95 -3.40
CA TYR A 126 8.46 -13.18 -3.61
C TYR A 126 7.77 -13.52 -2.29
N VAL A 127 6.86 -12.67 -1.85
CA VAL A 127 6.04 -12.90 -0.66
C VAL A 127 4.64 -13.28 -1.09
N THR A 128 4.15 -14.41 -0.59
CA THR A 128 2.78 -14.88 -0.82
C THR A 128 1.99 -14.90 0.47
N GLY A 129 0.76 -14.38 0.42
CA GLY A 129 -0.25 -14.57 1.47
C GLY A 129 -1.41 -15.47 1.04
N GLU A 130 -1.58 -15.72 -0.27
CA GLU A 130 -2.67 -16.54 -0.81
C GLU A 130 -2.33 -18.03 -0.92
N GLU A 131 -1.08 -18.36 -1.26
CA GLU A 131 -0.64 -19.71 -1.56
C GLU A 131 0.47 -20.18 -0.60
N SER A 132 0.54 -21.50 -0.35
CA SER A 132 1.69 -22.10 0.31
C SER A 132 2.92 -22.09 -0.60
N LEU A 133 4.12 -22.11 -0.01
CA LEU A 133 5.38 -22.19 -0.76
C LEU A 133 5.44 -23.40 -1.71
N SER A 134 4.82 -24.52 -1.32
CA SER A 134 4.74 -25.72 -2.16
C SER A 134 3.94 -25.52 -3.44
N GLN A 135 2.85 -24.76 -3.38
CA GLN A 135 2.00 -24.42 -4.53
C GLN A 135 2.74 -23.46 -5.47
N VAL A 136 3.39 -22.44 -4.91
CA VAL A 136 4.24 -21.51 -5.69
C VAL A 136 5.35 -22.27 -6.41
N ALA A 137 6.06 -23.17 -5.71
CA ALA A 137 7.12 -23.98 -6.30
C ALA A 137 6.61 -24.90 -7.42
N MET A 138 5.44 -25.53 -7.24
CA MET A 138 4.81 -26.35 -8.28
C MET A 138 4.50 -25.53 -9.54
N ARG A 139 3.97 -24.31 -9.38
CA ARG A 139 3.69 -23.40 -10.50
C ARG A 139 4.96 -22.99 -11.22
N ALA A 140 6.00 -22.60 -10.48
CA ALA A 140 7.27 -22.21 -11.05
C ALA A 140 7.91 -23.36 -11.86
N LYS A 141 7.83 -24.59 -11.33
CA LYS A 141 8.29 -25.79 -12.05
C LYS A 141 7.48 -26.07 -13.32
N ARG A 142 6.15 -25.96 -13.26
CA ARG A 142 5.26 -26.15 -14.42
C ARG A 142 5.52 -25.13 -15.52
N LEU A 143 5.92 -23.91 -15.15
CA LEU A 143 6.24 -22.82 -16.06
C LEU A 143 7.72 -22.82 -16.50
N GLU A 144 8.51 -23.80 -16.05
CA GLU A 144 9.95 -23.94 -16.36
C GLU A 144 10.77 -22.68 -16.03
N LEU A 145 10.45 -22.04 -14.91
CA LEU A 145 11.11 -20.80 -14.50
C LEU A 145 12.49 -21.05 -13.88
N PRO A 146 13.43 -20.10 -14.00
CA PRO A 146 14.70 -20.17 -13.31
C PRO A 146 14.51 -19.81 -11.82
N THR A 147 14.43 -20.82 -10.96
CA THR A 147 14.06 -20.66 -9.54
C THR A 147 15.22 -20.70 -8.55
N ASP A 148 16.44 -20.96 -9.01
CA ASP A 148 17.63 -21.17 -8.19
C ASP A 148 18.02 -19.96 -7.34
N GLN A 149 17.71 -18.75 -7.82
CA GLN A 149 18.06 -17.49 -7.16
C GLN A 149 16.87 -16.78 -6.49
N LEU A 150 15.63 -17.20 -6.78
CA LEU A 150 14.43 -16.52 -6.25
C LEU A 150 14.19 -16.92 -4.78
N LYS A 151 14.24 -15.94 -3.88
CA LYS A 151 13.80 -16.14 -2.49
C LYS A 151 12.29 -16.04 -2.40
N VAL A 152 11.69 -16.91 -1.60
CA VAL A 152 10.23 -16.96 -1.39
C VAL A 152 9.89 -16.96 0.10
N MET A 153 8.79 -16.33 0.47
CA MET A 153 8.28 -16.27 1.84
C MET A 153 6.75 -16.36 1.83
N ALA A 154 6.18 -17.14 2.76
CA ALA A 154 4.75 -17.17 2.99
C ALA A 154 4.44 -16.41 4.28
N GLU A 155 3.85 -15.21 4.17
CA GLU A 155 3.58 -14.31 5.30
C GLU A 155 2.45 -13.34 4.96
N THR A 156 1.69 -12.95 5.98
CA THR A 156 0.55 -12.03 5.89
C THR A 156 0.68 -10.81 6.83
N SER A 157 1.51 -10.86 7.87
CA SER A 157 1.79 -9.70 8.72
C SER A 157 2.69 -8.69 7.99
N VAL A 158 2.20 -7.46 7.84
CA VAL A 158 2.97 -6.35 7.26
C VAL A 158 4.24 -6.07 8.06
N GLU A 159 4.19 -6.16 9.39
CA GLU A 159 5.32 -5.92 10.28
C GLU A 159 6.45 -6.93 10.03
N THR A 160 6.10 -8.22 9.95
CA THR A 160 7.06 -9.29 9.64
C THR A 160 7.65 -9.11 8.24
N ILE A 161 6.82 -8.79 7.24
CA ILE A 161 7.28 -8.53 5.87
C ILE A 161 8.26 -7.36 5.86
N CYS A 162 7.95 -6.25 6.53
CA CYS A 162 8.82 -5.08 6.60
C CYS A 162 10.16 -5.38 7.30
N ALA A 163 10.14 -6.19 8.36
CA ALA A 163 11.35 -6.64 9.04
C ALA A 163 12.23 -7.49 8.10
N THR A 164 11.63 -8.43 7.36
CA THR A 164 12.33 -9.24 6.35
C THR A 164 12.92 -8.38 5.24
N LEU A 165 12.14 -7.43 4.69
CA LEU A 165 12.63 -6.51 3.64
C LEU A 165 13.82 -5.67 4.13
N SER A 166 13.79 -5.23 5.39
CA SER A 166 14.88 -4.46 6.00
C SER A 166 16.16 -5.29 6.20
N ALA A 167 16.01 -6.58 6.51
CA ALA A 167 17.12 -7.50 6.73
C ALA A 167 17.74 -7.99 5.40
N GLU A 168 16.89 -8.44 4.47
CA GLU A 168 17.30 -9.03 3.19
C GLU A 168 17.71 -7.99 2.16
N LYS A 169 17.16 -6.76 2.25
CA LYS A 169 17.37 -5.65 1.32
C LYS A 169 17.31 -6.09 -0.16
N PRO A 170 16.20 -6.72 -0.58
CA PRO A 170 16.05 -7.08 -1.99
C PRO A 170 15.99 -5.82 -2.85
N ALA A 171 16.50 -5.91 -4.08
CA ALA A 171 16.35 -4.86 -5.09
C ALA A 171 14.90 -4.79 -5.60
N VAL A 172 14.20 -5.92 -5.59
CA VAL A 172 12.77 -6.03 -5.93
C VAL A 172 12.05 -6.97 -4.98
N ALA A 173 10.87 -6.57 -4.52
CA ALA A 173 9.98 -7.41 -3.75
C ALA A 173 8.61 -7.47 -4.42
N VAL A 174 8.04 -8.67 -4.51
CA VAL A 174 6.67 -8.92 -4.97
C VAL A 174 5.83 -9.34 -3.78
N LEU A 175 4.65 -8.74 -3.62
CA LEU A 175 3.65 -9.09 -2.61
C LEU A 175 2.39 -9.61 -3.31
N ASP A 176 2.08 -10.90 -3.14
CA ASP A 176 0.94 -11.60 -3.76
C ASP A 176 0.06 -12.24 -2.67
N SER A 177 -0.97 -11.58 -2.15
CA SER A 177 -1.56 -10.33 -2.62
C SER A 177 -1.86 -9.37 -1.47
N ILE A 178 -2.04 -8.10 -1.80
CA ILE A 178 -2.31 -7.04 -0.82
C ILE A 178 -3.58 -7.31 0.01
N GLN A 179 -4.57 -7.98 -0.56
CA GLN A 179 -5.85 -8.31 0.09
C GLN A 179 -5.70 -9.30 1.25
N THR A 180 -4.58 -10.02 1.30
CA THR A 180 -4.29 -10.99 2.37
C THR A 180 -3.45 -10.39 3.49
N LEU A 181 -2.93 -9.17 3.31
CA LEU A 181 -2.05 -8.55 4.29
C LEU A 181 -2.86 -7.91 5.40
N TYR A 182 -2.35 -8.00 6.63
CA TYR A 182 -2.89 -7.31 7.78
C TYR A 182 -1.79 -6.56 8.53
N THR A 183 -2.19 -5.51 9.24
CA THR A 183 -1.33 -4.78 10.17
C THR A 183 -2.10 -4.56 11.47
N GLU A 184 -1.39 -4.67 12.60
CA GLU A 184 -1.99 -4.42 13.91
C GLU A 184 -2.38 -2.93 14.11
N THR A 185 -1.83 -2.04 13.28
CA THR A 185 -2.07 -0.60 13.35
C THR A 185 -3.41 -0.16 12.74
N LEU A 186 -4.02 -0.97 11.88
CA LEU A 186 -5.33 -0.74 11.27
C LEU A 186 -6.36 -1.68 11.89
N GLN A 187 -6.75 -1.40 13.14
CA GLN A 187 -7.94 -2.03 13.73
C GLN A 187 -9.20 -1.36 13.16
N SER A 188 -9.61 -1.74 11.95
CA SER A 188 -10.98 -1.45 11.49
C SER A 188 -11.98 -2.38 12.18
N ALA A 189 -13.15 -1.85 12.52
CA ALA A 189 -14.27 -2.68 12.95
C ALA A 189 -14.61 -3.74 11.86
N PRO A 190 -15.11 -4.93 12.24
CA PRO A 190 -15.46 -5.97 11.26
C PRO A 190 -16.39 -5.43 10.17
N GLY A 191 -15.97 -5.55 8.89
CA GLY A 191 -16.78 -5.17 7.71
C GLY A 191 -16.54 -3.76 7.13
N GLY A 192 -15.49 -3.04 7.55
CA GLY A 192 -15.14 -1.72 7.02
C GLY A 192 -14.32 -1.74 5.73
N VAL A 193 -14.44 -0.68 4.93
CA VAL A 193 -13.74 -0.42 3.64
C VAL A 193 -12.20 -0.33 3.79
N SER A 194 -11.70 -0.32 5.02
CA SER A 194 -10.27 -0.31 5.35
C SER A 194 -9.63 -1.70 5.33
N GLN A 195 -10.39 -2.75 5.01
CA GLN A 195 -9.94 -4.13 4.85
C GLN A 195 -9.47 -4.41 3.43
#